data_AF-A0AA97E6M8-F1
#
_entry.id   AF-A0AA97E6M8-F1
#
_cell.length_a   1.000
_cell.length_b   1.000
_cell.length_c   1.000
_cell.angle_alpha   90.00
_cell.angle_beta   90.00
_cell.angle_gamma   90.00
#
_symmetry.space_group_name_H-M   'P 1'
#
loop_
_entity.id
_entity.type
_entity.pdbx_description
1 polymer ?
#
loop_
_entity_poly.entity_id
_entity_poly.type
_entity_poly.pdbx_seq_one_letter_code
_entity_poly.pdbx_strand_id
1 'polypeptide(L)' 'MRIGYRKPSLEAALDLTAAKKKVKRELGVYNGTGVLKAPKNAKRRFKLAAGWESNSAKLFRFIARLFK' A
#
# COMPACT_ATOMS: atom_id res chain seq x y z
N MET A 1 -1.63 18.35 -7.48
CA MET A 1 -0.90 17.39 -6.63
C MET A 1 0.27 18.12 -5.97
N ARG A 2 0.23 18.40 -4.66
CA ARG A 2 1.42 18.90 -3.94
C ARG A 2 2.30 17.68 -3.63
N ILE A 3 3.38 17.50 -4.38
CA ILE A 3 4.43 16.54 -4.02
C ILE A 3 5.19 17.19 -2.86
N GLY A 4 4.75 16.93 -1.63
CA GLY A 4 5.50 17.35 -0.45
C GLY A 4 6.83 16.63 -0.42
N TYR A 5 7.95 17.37 -0.44
CA TYR A 5 9.27 16.77 -0.30
C TYR A 5 9.41 16.20 1.12
N ARG A 6 9.38 14.88 1.22
CA ARG A 6 9.69 14.18 2.46
C ARG A 6 11.19 13.99 2.54
N LYS A 7 11.83 14.54 3.57
CA LYS A 7 13.28 14.35 3.78
C LYS A 7 13.61 12.85 3.82
N PRO A 8 14.61 12.39 3.05
CA PRO A 8 15.01 11.00 3.07
C PRO A 8 15.63 10.62 4.42
N SER A 9 15.46 9.37 4.83
CA SER A 9 16.19 8.82 5.97
C SER A 9 17.68 8.65 5.63
N LEU A 10 18.53 8.59 6.65
CA LEU A 10 19.98 8.38 6.47
C LEU A 10 20.28 7.14 5.62
N GLU A 11 19.55 6.04 5.83
CA GLU A 11 19.67 4.81 5.04
C GLU A 11 19.25 4.95 3.56
N ALA A 12 18.38 5.92 3.26
CA ALA A 12 17.99 6.23 1.89
C ALA A 12 19.03 7.16 1.24
N ALA A 13 19.59 8.10 2.00
CA ALA A 13 20.68 8.96 1.54
C ALA A 13 21.99 8.17 1.29
N LEU A 14 22.23 7.11 2.07
CA LEU A 14 23.38 6.20 1.94
C LEU A 14 23.14 5.05 0.94
N ASP A 15 22.07 5.09 0.14
CA ASP A 15 21.67 4.06 -0.85
C ASP A 15 21.49 2.61 -0.33
N LEU A 16 21.59 2.40 0.99
CA LEU A 16 21.36 1.10 1.64
C LEU A 16 19.97 0.54 1.32
N THR A 17 18.99 1.44 1.21
CA THR A 17 17.61 1.09 0.83
C THR A 17 17.54 0.55 -0.61
N ALA A 18 18.29 1.15 -1.54
CA ALA A 18 18.35 0.71 -2.93
C ALA A 18 19.07 -0.64 -3.06
N ALA A 19 20.21 -0.80 -2.37
CA ALA A 19 20.96 -2.06 -2.32
C ALA A 19 20.11 -3.21 -1.77
N LYS A 20 19.43 -3.00 -0.63
CA LYS A 20 18.52 -3.99 -0.03
C LYS A 20 17.37 -4.38 -0.97
N LYS A 21 16.86 -3.43 -1.75
CA LYS A 21 15.81 -3.68 -2.75
C LYS A 21 16.33 -4.51 -3.93
N LYS A 22 17.56 -4.25 -4.38
CA LYS A 22 18.22 -5.03 -5.45
C LYS A 22 18.42 -6.48 -5.03
N VAL A 23 19.03 -6.70 -3.86
CA VAL A 23 19.26 -8.05 -3.29
C VAL A 23 17.94 -8.83 -3.14
N LYS A 24 16.88 -8.20 -2.62
CA LYS A 24 15.56 -8.86 -2.49
C LYS A 24 14.88 -9.19 -3.82
N ARG A 25 15.20 -8.47 -4.90
CA ARG A 25 14.73 -8.80 -6.26
C ARG A 25 15.50 -9.98 -6.82
N GLU A 26 16.83 -9.96 -6.72
CA GLU A 26 17.70 -11.02 -7.21
C GLU A 26 17.44 -12.35 -6.49
N LEU A 27 17.23 -12.32 -5.17
CA LEU A 27 16.82 -13.49 -4.38
C LEU A 27 15.38 -13.96 -4.61
N GLY A 28 14.61 -13.30 -5.50
CA GLY A 28 13.22 -13.69 -5.79
C GLY A 28 12.23 -13.51 -4.63
N VAL A 29 12.65 -12.90 -3.51
CA VAL A 29 11.81 -12.71 -2.30
C VAL A 29 10.53 -11.93 -2.63
N TYR A 30 10.62 -10.95 -3.54
CA TYR A 30 9.44 -10.21 -3.99
C TYR A 30 8.46 -11.05 -4.81
N ASN A 31 8.94 -12.05 -5.55
CA ASN A 31 8.07 -12.95 -6.31
C ASN A 31 7.32 -13.87 -5.34
N GLY A 32 8.03 -14.52 -4.41
CA GLY A 32 7.42 -15.41 -3.41
C GLY A 32 6.44 -14.68 -2.48
N THR A 33 6.86 -13.56 -1.89
CA THR A 33 5.97 -12.78 -1.02
C THR A 33 4.87 -12.06 -1.79
N GLY A 34 5.10 -11.74 -3.07
CA GLY A 34 4.12 -11.14 -3.96
C GLY A 34 2.90 -12.03 -4.17
N VAL A 35 3.13 -13.34 -4.42
CA VAL A 35 2.06 -14.34 -4.60
C VAL A 35 1.25 -14.50 -3.32
N LEU A 36 1.90 -14.67 -2.16
CA LEU A 36 1.21 -14.80 -0.88
C LEU A 36 0.38 -13.55 -0.51
N LYS A 37 0.84 -12.36 -0.92
CA LYS A 37 0.15 -11.08 -0.68
C LYS A 37 -0.83 -10.71 -1.79
N ALA A 38 -0.83 -11.40 -2.93
CA ALA A 38 -1.68 -11.14 -4.07
C ALA A 38 -3.18 -11.08 -3.71
N PRO A 39 -3.78 -12.03 -2.97
CA PRO A 39 -5.20 -11.99 -2.66
C PRO A 39 -5.57 -10.78 -1.79
N LYS A 40 -4.73 -10.44 -0.80
CA LYS A 40 -4.94 -9.26 0.06
C LYS A 40 -4.86 -7.97 -0.76
N ASN A 41 -3.89 -7.87 -1.66
CA ASN A 41 -3.71 -6.71 -2.53
C ASN A 41 -4.83 -6.59 -3.57
N ALA A 42 -5.32 -7.70 -4.12
CA ALA A 42 -6.46 -7.74 -5.04
C ALA A 42 -7.74 -7.25 -4.35
N LYS A 43 -8.04 -7.76 -3.14
CA LYS A 43 -9.16 -7.26 -2.32
C LYS A 43 -9.03 -5.76 -2.04
N ARG A 44 -7.83 -5.28 -1.73
CA ARG A 44 -7.59 -3.83 -1.50
C ARG A 44 -7.85 -3.02 -2.78
N ARG A 45 -7.33 -3.46 -3.93
CA ARG A 45 -7.54 -2.80 -5.22
C ARG A 45 -9.01 -2.77 -5.60
N PHE A 46 -9.72 -3.88 -5.41
CA PHE A 46 -11.16 -3.95 -5.66
C PHE A 46 -11.94 -2.97 -4.78
N LYS A 47 -11.64 -2.90 -3.49
CA LYS A 47 -12.24 -1.91 -2.58
C LYS A 47 -11.96 -0.46 -3.02
N LEU A 48 -10.74 -0.16 -3.46
CA LEU A 48 -10.39 1.16 -3.98
C LEU A 48 -11.15 1.48 -5.27
N ALA A 49 -11.22 0.52 -6.21
CA ALA A 49 -11.93 0.67 -7.48
C ALA A 49 -13.44 0.83 -7.28
N ALA A 50 -14.02 0.09 -6.35
CA ALA A 50 -15.43 0.20 -5.96
C ALA A 50 -15.74 1.46 -5.14
N GLY A 51 -14.79 2.37 -4.95
CA GLY A 51 -14.98 3.57 -4.14
C GLY A 51 -15.26 3.29 -2.67
N TRP A 52 -14.99 2.08 -2.17
CA TRP A 52 -15.27 1.66 -0.80
C TRP A 52 -14.47 2.47 0.25
N GLU A 53 -13.34 3.05 -0.13
CA GLU A 53 -12.53 3.94 0.73
C GLU A 53 -12.88 5.44 0.56
N SER A 54 -13.79 5.78 -0.36
CA SER A 54 -14.23 7.17 -0.56
C SER A 54 -14.90 7.73 0.71
N ASN A 55 -14.83 9.05 0.87
CA ASN A 55 -15.43 9.72 2.03
C ASN A 55 -16.95 9.48 2.11
N SER A 56 -17.63 9.40 0.96
CA SER A 56 -19.05 9.06 0.85
C SER A 56 -19.33 7.62 1.29
N ALA A 57 -18.53 6.64 0.89
CA ALA A 57 -18.68 5.26 1.35
C ALA A 57 -18.36 5.08 2.85
N LYS A 58 -17.44 5.87 3.40
CA LYS A 58 -17.16 5.91 4.86
C LYS A 58 -18.32 6.51 5.64
N LEU A 59 -18.89 7.60 5.15
CA LEU A 59 -20.08 8.22 5.73
C LEU A 59 -21.27 7.26 5.73
N PHE A 60 -21.52 6.59 4.60
CA PHE A 60 -22.59 5.60 4.50
C PHE A 60 -22.40 4.43 5.48
N ARG A 61 -21.17 3.93 5.67
CA ARG A 61 -20.90 2.91 6.71
C ARG A 61 -21.11 3.42 8.12
N PHE A 62 -20.74 4.67 8.39
CA PHE A 62 -20.93 5.27 9.69
C PHE A 62 -22.43 5.36 10.02
N ILE A 63 -23.22 5.86 9.06
CA ILE A 63 -24.68 5.95 9.17
C ILE A 63 -25.29 4.54 9.31
N ALA A 64 -24.97 3.61 8.42
CA ALA A 64 -25.50 2.24 8.46
C ALA A 64 -25.15 1.47 9.76
N ARG A 65 -24.08 1.88 10.46
CA ARG A 65 -23.66 1.30 11.74
C ARG A 65 -24.38 1.91 12.94
N LEU A 66 -24.97 3.10 12.79
CA LEU A 66 -25.82 3.74 13.80
C LEU A 66 -27.23 3.14 13.87
N PHE A 67 -27.68 2.51 12.77
CA PHE A 67 -29.01 1.88 12.66
C PHE A 67 -28.98 0.36 12.85
N LYS A 68 -27.87 -0.19 13.38
CA LYS A 68 -27.71 -1.61 13.74
C LYS A 68 -27.46 -1.72 15.24
#